data_AF-A0A353X2N7-F1
#
_entry.id   AF-A0A353X2N7-F1
#
_cell.length_a   1.000
_cell.length_b   1.000
_cell.length_c   1.000
_cell.angle_alpha   90.00
_cell.angle_beta   90.00
_cell.angle_gamma   90.00
#
_symmetry.space_group_name_H-M   'P 1'
#
loop_
_entity.id
_entity.type
_entity.pdbx_description
1 polymer ?
#
loop_
_entity_poly.entity_id
_entity_poly.type
_entity_poly.pdbx_seq_one_letter_code
_entity_poly.pdbx_strand_id
1 'polypeptide(L)'
;MPQFRPEKRVDAFPLPKKSYNIYAIYLPINDNVSLIKQQKEKIDRINVDLQNQLEIIESQKVEIEQSNNNLEHKVFERTKQLEHQNKQLAEYAFINAHLLRAPVCTIMGLVNLMKYSDLSSEDIVIISKLSRSVKTLDEIVKKINIAIRERRHFDRNALEDGREGTGITSFSN
;
A
#
# COMPACT_ATOMS: atom_id res chain seq x y z
N MET A 1 101.10 20.60 -66.04
CA MET A 1 101.74 19.99 -64.86
C MET A 1 102.23 21.10 -63.95
N PRO A 2 101.54 21.31 -62.82
CA PRO A 2 102.20 21.25 -61.51
C PRO A 2 101.49 20.29 -60.56
N GLN A 3 102.28 19.57 -59.76
CA GLN A 3 101.84 18.57 -58.78
C GLN A 3 101.43 19.26 -57.47
N PHE A 4 100.23 18.97 -56.94
CA PHE A 4 99.85 19.34 -55.57
C PHE A 4 99.74 18.08 -54.70
N ARG A 5 100.46 18.11 -53.56
CA ARG A 5 100.51 17.05 -52.52
C ARG A 5 99.20 16.96 -51.73
N PRO A 6 98.87 15.81 -51.12
CA PRO A 6 97.66 15.63 -50.33
C PRO A 6 97.76 16.32 -48.96
N GLU A 7 96.71 17.04 -48.57
CA GLU A 7 96.52 17.53 -47.19
C GLU A 7 96.11 16.38 -46.26
N LYS A 8 96.61 16.46 -45.01
CA LYS A 8 96.56 15.44 -43.97
C LYS A 8 95.11 15.05 -43.62
N ARG A 9 94.85 13.75 -43.43
CA ARG A 9 93.67 13.24 -42.71
C ARG A 9 93.61 13.92 -41.34
N VAL A 10 92.54 14.68 -41.10
CA VAL A 10 92.09 15.02 -39.74
C VAL A 10 91.36 13.80 -39.18
N ASP A 11 91.87 13.28 -38.08
CA ASP A 11 91.30 12.13 -37.38
C ASP A 11 89.89 12.44 -36.88
N ALA A 12 88.98 11.47 -37.03
CA ALA A 12 87.60 11.59 -36.57
C ALA A 12 87.57 11.72 -35.04
N PHE A 13 87.19 12.90 -34.54
CA PHE A 13 86.93 13.12 -33.13
C PHE A 13 85.69 12.30 -32.73
N PRO A 14 85.77 11.35 -31.79
CA PRO A 14 84.62 10.52 -31.44
C PRO A 14 83.64 11.36 -30.63
N LEU A 15 82.45 11.60 -31.19
CA LEU A 15 81.36 12.22 -30.45
C LEU A 15 80.87 11.25 -29.34
N PRO A 16 80.71 11.70 -28.09
CA PRO A 16 80.33 10.83 -26.99
C PRO A 16 78.89 10.32 -27.15
N LYS A 17 78.69 9.01 -26.93
CA LYS A 17 77.40 8.29 -27.00
C LYS A 17 76.44 8.68 -25.85
N LYS A 18 76.02 9.93 -25.79
CA LYS A 18 74.90 10.40 -24.95
C LYS A 18 74.06 11.48 -25.67
N SER A 19 73.87 11.35 -26.99
CA SER A 19 72.68 11.96 -27.59
C SER A 19 71.50 11.11 -27.17
N TYR A 20 70.72 11.57 -26.20
CA TYR A 20 69.44 10.94 -25.87
C TYR A 20 68.68 10.75 -27.18
N ASN A 21 68.29 9.51 -27.49
CA ASN A 21 67.51 9.20 -28.67
C ASN A 21 66.16 9.89 -28.52
N ILE A 22 66.03 11.09 -29.07
CA ILE A 22 64.85 11.95 -28.96
C ILE A 22 63.60 11.16 -29.39
N TYR A 23 63.70 10.30 -30.42
CA TYR A 23 62.59 9.43 -30.85
C TYR A 23 62.12 8.45 -29.77
N ALA A 24 63.02 7.92 -28.93
CA ALA A 24 62.68 7.01 -27.84
C ALA A 24 61.89 7.70 -26.71
N ILE A 25 61.99 9.03 -26.59
CA ILE A 25 61.23 9.83 -25.62
C ILE A 25 59.90 10.31 -26.24
N TYR A 26 59.89 10.66 -27.53
CA TYR A 26 58.70 11.15 -28.23
C TYR A 26 57.59 10.10 -28.38
N LEU A 27 57.92 8.83 -28.66
CA LEU A 27 56.94 7.74 -28.78
C LEU A 27 56.07 7.57 -27.53
N PRO A 28 56.63 7.30 -26.32
CA PRO A 28 55.83 7.14 -25.11
C PRO A 28 55.10 8.41 -24.69
N ILE A 29 55.62 9.61 -25.00
CA ILE A 29 54.89 10.86 -24.77
C ILE A 29 53.63 10.94 -25.64
N ASN A 30 53.74 10.59 -26.91
CA ASN A 30 52.60 10.62 -27.84
C ASN A 30 51.53 9.58 -27.44
N ASP A 31 51.96 8.40 -27.00
CA ASP A 31 51.06 7.37 -26.46
C ASP A 31 50.33 7.87 -25.21
N ASN A 32 51.04 8.48 -24.26
CA ASN A 32 50.44 9.07 -23.06
C ASN A 32 49.45 10.21 -23.40
N VAL A 33 49.78 11.07 -24.37
CA VAL A 33 48.87 12.12 -24.84
C VAL A 33 47.59 11.53 -25.43
N SER A 34 47.71 10.46 -26.22
CA SER A 34 46.56 9.76 -26.79
C SER A 34 45.69 9.09 -25.72
N LEU A 35 46.32 8.51 -24.69
CA LEU A 35 45.62 7.89 -23.55
C LEU A 35 44.87 8.93 -22.72
N ILE A 36 45.50 10.07 -22.41
CA ILE A 36 44.86 11.19 -21.69
C ILE A 36 43.65 11.71 -22.48
N LYS A 37 43.78 11.82 -23.80
CA LYS A 37 42.67 12.23 -24.66
C LYS A 37 41.49 11.25 -24.58
N GLN A 38 41.77 9.94 -24.67
CA GLN A 38 40.73 8.91 -24.55
C GLN A 38 40.07 8.91 -23.16
N GLN A 39 40.85 9.07 -22.10
CA GLN A 39 40.32 9.17 -20.73
C GLN A 39 39.42 10.39 -20.56
N LYS A 40 39.80 11.54 -21.13
CA LYS A 40 38.98 12.75 -21.12
C LYS A 40 37.64 12.52 -21.83
N GLU A 41 37.66 11.93 -23.02
CA GLU A 41 36.43 11.60 -23.76
C GLU A 41 35.54 10.60 -23.01
N LYS A 42 36.12 9.70 -22.20
CA LYS A 42 35.36 8.79 -21.34
C LYS A 42 34.73 9.53 -20.15
N ILE A 43 35.47 10.44 -19.51
CA ILE A 43 34.95 11.29 -18.42
C ILE A 43 33.80 12.16 -18.92
N ASP A 44 33.96 12.78 -20.10
CA ASP A 44 32.92 13.63 -20.68
C ASP A 44 31.63 12.83 -20.94
N ARG A 45 31.75 11.61 -21.48
CA ARG A 45 30.61 10.70 -21.64
C ARG A 45 29.92 10.36 -20.32
N ILE A 46 30.70 9.99 -19.30
CA ILE A 46 30.16 9.66 -17.97
C ILE A 46 29.46 10.86 -17.35
N ASN A 47 30.01 12.07 -17.49
CA ASN A 47 29.40 13.28 -16.95
C ASN A 47 28.05 13.57 -17.62
N VAL A 48 27.93 13.38 -18.93
CA VAL A 48 26.66 13.51 -19.65
C VAL A 48 25.65 12.47 -19.18
N ASP A 49 26.06 11.20 -19.09
CA ASP A 49 25.17 10.13 -18.60
C ASP A 49 24.71 10.38 -17.16
N LEU A 50 25.61 10.88 -16.29
CA LEU A 50 25.29 11.22 -14.91
C LEU A 50 24.28 12.37 -14.84
N GLN A 51 24.43 13.39 -15.68
CA GLN A 51 23.46 14.49 -15.77
C GLN A 51 22.07 13.99 -16.19
N ASN A 52 22.01 13.13 -17.20
CA ASN A 52 20.75 12.52 -17.64
C ASN A 52 20.11 11.68 -16.52
N GLN A 53 20.91 10.90 -15.79
CA GLN A 53 20.41 10.11 -14.66
C GLN A 53 19.87 10.99 -13.52
N LEU A 54 20.51 12.11 -13.22
CA LEU A 54 20.04 13.06 -12.21
C LEU A 54 18.68 13.65 -12.59
N GLU A 55 18.48 14.03 -13.85
CA GLU A 55 17.20 14.54 -14.34
C GLU A 55 16.07 13.49 -14.24
N ILE A 56 16.38 12.22 -14.58
CA ILE A 56 15.43 11.12 -14.43
C ILE A 56 15.08 10.90 -12.95
N ILE A 57 16.06 10.91 -12.04
CA ILE A 57 15.82 10.74 -10.61
C ILE A 57 14.96 11.88 -10.07
N GLU A 58 15.20 13.11 -10.51
CA GLU A 58 14.43 14.28 -10.09
C GLU A 58 12.97 14.19 -10.56
N SER A 59 12.74 13.80 -11.81
CA SER A 59 11.37 13.58 -12.31
C SER A 59 10.65 12.45 -11.58
N GLN A 60 11.32 11.31 -11.36
CA GLN A 60 10.78 10.19 -10.59
C GLN A 60 10.44 10.57 -9.15
N LYS A 61 11.28 11.39 -8.51
CA LYS A 61 11.03 11.88 -7.15
C LYS A 61 9.72 12.68 -7.09
N VAL A 62 9.51 13.59 -8.05
CA VAL A 62 8.28 14.38 -8.13
C VAL A 62 7.06 13.48 -8.34
N GLU A 63 7.13 12.49 -9.22
CA GLU A 63 6.04 11.53 -9.43
C GLU A 63 5.72 10.72 -8.17
N ILE A 64 6.75 10.26 -7.43
CA ILE A 64 6.58 9.54 -6.18
C ILE A 64 5.91 10.43 -5.13
N GLU A 65 6.34 11.69 -4.99
CA GLU A 65 5.73 12.64 -4.04
C GLU A 65 4.26 12.90 -4.38
N GLN A 66 3.93 13.09 -5.65
CA GLN A 66 2.54 13.25 -6.10
C GLN A 66 1.70 12.01 -5.82
N SER A 67 2.24 10.82 -6.13
CA SER A 67 1.58 9.55 -5.87
C SER A 67 1.34 9.34 -4.38
N ASN A 68 2.34 9.65 -3.55
CA ASN A 68 2.24 9.52 -2.10
C ASN A 68 1.17 10.46 -1.53
N ASN A 69 1.15 11.74 -1.92
CA ASN A 69 0.13 12.69 -1.50
C ASN A 69 -1.29 12.23 -1.90
N ASN A 70 -1.43 11.68 -3.11
CA ASN A 70 -2.71 11.14 -3.58
C ASN A 70 -3.15 9.91 -2.77
N LEU A 71 -2.21 9.04 -2.41
CA LEU A 71 -2.48 7.86 -1.58
C LEU A 71 -2.85 8.27 -0.16
N GLU A 72 -2.13 9.21 0.45
CA GLU A 72 -2.44 9.75 1.78
C GLU A 72 -3.83 10.37 1.82
N HIS A 73 -4.20 11.15 0.80
CA HIS A 73 -5.56 11.71 0.71
C HIS A 73 -6.62 10.62 0.62
N LYS A 74 -6.40 9.58 -0.21
CA LYS A 74 -7.33 8.45 -0.31
C LYS A 74 -7.44 7.67 1.00
N VAL A 75 -6.32 7.45 1.68
CA VAL A 75 -6.28 6.78 2.99
C VAL A 75 -7.05 7.59 4.01
N PHE A 76 -6.86 8.91 4.06
CA PHE A 76 -7.57 9.81 4.96
C PHE A 76 -9.09 9.74 4.75
N GLU A 77 -9.54 9.91 3.49
CA GLU A 77 -10.98 9.87 3.17
C GLU A 77 -11.61 8.51 3.51
N ARG A 78 -10.93 7.41 3.21
CA ARG A 78 -11.40 6.06 3.54
C ARG A 78 -11.42 5.81 5.05
N THR A 79 -10.41 6.29 5.76
CA THR A 79 -10.34 6.19 7.23
C THR A 79 -11.51 6.93 7.85
N LYS A 80 -11.76 8.17 7.43
CA LYS A 80 -12.89 8.98 7.90
C LYS A 80 -14.24 8.31 7.64
N GLN A 81 -14.41 7.70 6.45
CA GLN A 81 -15.62 6.95 6.13
C GLN A 81 -15.80 5.74 7.05
N LEU A 82 -14.73 4.96 7.28
CA LEU A 82 -14.76 3.79 8.16
C LEU A 82 -15.04 4.17 9.62
N GLU A 83 -14.45 5.26 10.11
CA GLU A 83 -14.72 5.79 11.46
C GLU A 83 -16.19 6.16 11.62
N HIS A 84 -16.77 6.84 10.63
CA HIS A 84 -18.19 7.19 10.63
C HIS A 84 -19.07 5.95 10.67
N GLN A 85 -18.82 4.97 9.79
CA GLN A 85 -19.55 3.70 9.77
C GLN A 85 -19.42 2.92 11.07
N ASN A 86 -18.22 2.90 11.66
CA ASN A 86 -17.97 2.21 12.93
C ASN A 86 -18.75 2.88 14.09
N LYS A 87 -18.81 4.22 14.10
CA LYS A 87 -19.62 4.96 15.06
C LYS A 87 -21.12 4.64 14.94
N GLN A 88 -21.64 4.62 13.70
CA GLN A 88 -23.03 4.25 13.45
C GLN A 88 -23.35 2.81 13.87
N LEU A 89 -22.45 1.86 13.58
CA LEU A 89 -22.61 0.47 14.01
C LEU A 89 -22.63 0.34 15.54
N ALA A 90 -21.76 1.07 16.24
CA ALA A 90 -21.74 1.10 17.69
C ALA A 90 -23.05 1.66 18.27
N GLU A 91 -23.59 2.71 17.66
CA GLU A 91 -24.88 3.30 18.05
C GLU A 91 -26.03 2.30 17.84
N TYR A 92 -26.08 1.61 16.70
CA TYR A 92 -27.09 0.57 16.47
C TYR A 92 -26.96 -0.60 17.43
N ALA A 93 -25.74 -1.03 17.77
CA ALA A 93 -25.52 -2.05 18.77
C ALA A 93 -26.06 -1.61 20.14
N PHE A 94 -25.83 -0.35 20.53
CA PHE A 94 -26.36 0.21 21.77
C PHE A 94 -27.89 0.22 21.79
N ILE A 95 -28.52 0.74 20.73
CA ILE A 95 -29.98 0.80 20.60
C ILE A 95 -30.59 -0.61 20.71
N ASN A 96 -30.04 -1.59 19.99
CA ASN A 96 -30.59 -2.95 19.98
C ASN A 96 -30.39 -3.68 21.32
N ALA A 97 -29.20 -3.59 21.92
CA ALA A 97 -28.88 -4.33 23.13
C ALA A 97 -29.55 -3.73 24.39
N HIS A 98 -29.73 -2.41 24.44
CA HIS A 98 -30.24 -1.73 25.64
C HIS A 98 -31.66 -1.21 25.43
N LEU A 99 -31.89 -0.40 24.40
CA LEU A 99 -33.16 0.31 24.24
C LEU A 99 -34.29 -0.57 23.70
N LEU A 100 -33.98 -1.53 22.82
CA LEU A 100 -34.97 -2.42 22.25
C LEU A 100 -35.19 -3.67 23.12
N ARG A 101 -34.12 -4.22 23.72
CA ARG A 101 -34.23 -5.40 24.59
C ARG A 101 -35.02 -5.13 25.86
N ALA A 102 -34.87 -3.96 26.48
CA ALA A 102 -35.58 -3.60 27.71
C ALA A 102 -37.13 -3.69 27.56
N PRO A 103 -37.77 -3.00 26.61
CA PRO A 103 -39.23 -3.09 26.44
C PRO A 103 -39.70 -4.48 26.03
N VAL A 104 -38.93 -5.24 25.22
CA VAL A 104 -39.27 -6.63 24.87
C VAL A 104 -39.31 -7.52 26.12
N CYS A 105 -38.29 -7.40 26.99
CA CYS A 105 -38.26 -8.12 28.27
C CYS A 105 -39.44 -7.72 29.17
N THR A 106 -39.77 -6.42 29.23
CA THR A 106 -40.93 -5.93 30.01
C THR A 106 -42.23 -6.53 29.50
N ILE A 107 -42.49 -6.48 28.20
CA ILE A 107 -43.71 -7.06 27.61
C ILE A 107 -43.76 -8.56 27.87
N MET A 108 -42.65 -9.28 27.69
CA MET A 108 -42.60 -10.72 27.95
C MET A 108 -42.87 -11.07 29.43
N GLY A 109 -42.38 -10.24 30.36
CA GLY A 109 -42.68 -10.34 31.79
C GLY A 109 -44.16 -10.12 32.08
N LEU A 110 -44.75 -9.04 31.55
CA LEU A 110 -46.18 -8.74 31.71
C LEU A 110 -47.07 -9.85 31.15
N VAL A 111 -46.77 -10.34 29.94
CA VAL A 111 -47.49 -11.47 29.32
C VAL A 111 -47.39 -12.73 30.17
N ASN A 112 -46.25 -12.96 30.84
CA ASN A 112 -46.12 -14.08 31.77
C ASN A 112 -46.93 -13.88 33.06
N LEU A 113 -46.99 -12.67 33.60
CA LEU A 113 -47.82 -12.36 34.77
C LEU A 113 -49.32 -12.53 34.49
N MET A 114 -49.78 -12.13 33.29
CA MET A 114 -51.19 -12.28 32.90
C MET A 114 -51.66 -13.75 32.94
N LYS A 115 -50.76 -14.72 32.73
CA LYS A 115 -51.10 -16.16 32.80
C LYS A 115 -51.54 -16.63 34.19
N TYR A 116 -51.29 -15.85 35.23
CA TYR A 116 -51.69 -16.15 36.61
C TYR A 116 -52.97 -15.41 37.03
N SER A 117 -53.63 -14.71 36.11
CA SER A 117 -54.90 -14.02 36.33
C SER A 117 -56.09 -14.91 35.95
N ASP A 118 -57.27 -14.65 36.52
CA ASP A 118 -58.51 -15.27 36.06
C ASP A 118 -58.87 -14.69 34.68
N LEU A 119 -58.67 -15.50 33.64
CA LEU A 119 -58.83 -15.11 32.24
C LEU A 119 -60.01 -15.84 31.60
N SER A 120 -60.74 -15.15 30.71
CA SER A 120 -61.73 -15.82 29.86
C SER A 120 -61.04 -16.71 28.83
N SER A 121 -61.80 -17.63 28.21
CA SER A 121 -61.31 -18.47 27.11
C SER A 121 -60.81 -17.64 25.92
N GLU A 122 -61.41 -16.48 25.65
CA GLU A 122 -61.00 -15.57 24.59
C GLU A 122 -59.69 -14.85 24.93
N ASP A 123 -59.53 -14.39 26.18
CA ASP A 123 -58.30 -13.74 26.65
C ASP A 123 -57.10 -14.68 26.58
N ILE A 124 -57.29 -15.96 26.92
CA ILE A 124 -56.24 -17.00 26.83
C ILE A 124 -55.72 -17.11 25.38
N VAL A 125 -56.61 -17.12 24.40
CA VAL A 125 -56.22 -17.20 22.98
C VAL A 125 -55.44 -15.95 22.57
N ILE A 126 -55.87 -14.76 22.98
CA ILE A 126 -55.20 -13.49 22.68
C ILE A 126 -53.81 -13.44 23.32
N ILE A 127 -53.70 -13.77 24.60
CA ILE A 127 -52.44 -13.78 25.35
C ILE A 127 -51.46 -14.81 24.78
N SER A 128 -51.96 -15.97 24.31
CA SER A 128 -51.11 -16.96 23.64
C SER A 128 -50.50 -16.43 22.34
N LYS A 129 -51.29 -15.71 21.53
CA LYS A 129 -50.83 -15.07 20.28
C LYS A 129 -49.84 -13.96 20.59
N LEU A 130 -50.14 -13.10 21.56
CA LEU A 130 -49.24 -12.04 22.02
C LEU A 130 -47.91 -12.62 22.51
N SER A 131 -47.95 -13.69 23.31
CA SER A 131 -46.74 -14.39 23.77
C SER A 131 -45.91 -14.93 22.61
N ARG A 132 -46.54 -15.45 21.55
CA ARG A 132 -45.83 -15.92 20.35
C ARG A 132 -45.18 -14.75 19.62
N SER A 133 -45.91 -13.67 19.39
CA SER A 133 -45.39 -12.47 18.70
C SER A 133 -44.21 -11.83 19.43
N VAL A 134 -44.28 -11.72 20.77
CA VAL A 134 -43.21 -11.14 21.58
C VAL A 134 -41.96 -12.03 21.58
N LYS A 135 -42.12 -13.36 21.60
CA LYS A 135 -40.99 -14.30 21.44
C LYS A 135 -40.34 -14.18 20.06
N THR A 136 -41.13 -14.11 19.00
CA THR A 136 -40.60 -13.88 17.64
C THR A 136 -39.84 -12.56 17.56
N LEU A 137 -40.36 -11.50 18.18
CA LEU A 137 -39.66 -10.22 18.25
C LEU A 137 -38.32 -10.33 19.01
N ASP A 138 -38.28 -11.02 20.16
CA ASP A 138 -37.05 -11.27 20.91
C ASP A 138 -35.98 -11.97 20.07
N GLU A 139 -36.37 -12.98 19.29
CA GLU A 139 -35.46 -13.69 18.38
C GLU A 139 -34.94 -12.80 17.26
N ILE A 140 -35.79 -11.96 16.66
CA ILE A 140 -35.34 -10.99 15.64
C ILE A 140 -34.34 -10.00 16.24
N VAL A 141 -34.60 -9.48 17.44
CA VAL A 141 -33.67 -8.56 18.14
C VAL A 141 -32.33 -9.22 18.43
N LYS A 142 -32.32 -10.51 18.80
CA LYS A 142 -31.07 -11.28 18.96
C LYS A 142 -30.32 -11.43 17.64
N LYS A 143 -31.01 -11.79 16.55
CA LYS A 143 -30.42 -11.89 15.21
C LYS A 143 -29.80 -10.56 14.77
N ILE A 144 -30.46 -9.44 15.05
CA ILE A 144 -29.94 -8.09 14.75
C ILE A 144 -28.65 -7.80 15.51
N ASN A 145 -28.63 -8.06 16.81
CA ASN A 145 -27.43 -7.88 17.62
C ASN A 145 -26.25 -8.74 17.12
N ILE A 146 -26.49 -9.99 16.73
CA ILE A 146 -25.45 -10.90 16.21
C ILE A 146 -24.88 -10.36 14.90
N ALA A 147 -25.73 -10.01 13.94
CA ALA A 147 -25.26 -9.54 12.64
C ALA A 147 -24.49 -8.21 12.72
N ILE A 148 -24.92 -7.28 13.60
CA ILE A 148 -24.16 -6.04 13.87
C ILE A 148 -22.78 -6.37 14.44
N ARG A 149 -22.70 -7.31 15.40
CA ARG A 149 -21.43 -7.72 16.03
C ARG A 149 -20.48 -8.41 15.05
N GLU A 150 -21.01 -9.31 14.23
CA GLU A 150 -20.22 -10.09 13.27
C GLU A 150 -19.86 -9.30 12.00
N ARG A 151 -20.33 -8.04 11.86
CA ARG A 151 -20.24 -7.23 10.63
C ARG A 151 -20.67 -8.01 9.38
N ARG A 152 -21.59 -8.96 9.53
CA ARG A 152 -22.08 -9.76 8.41
C ARG A 152 -23.12 -8.98 7.63
N HIS A 153 -23.14 -9.19 6.31
CA HIS A 153 -24.23 -8.71 5.48
C HIS A 153 -25.54 -9.38 5.96
N PHE A 154 -26.51 -8.56 6.33
CA PHE A 154 -27.82 -9.02 6.76
C PHE A 154 -28.58 -9.55 5.53
N ASP A 155 -28.67 -10.87 5.36
CA ASP A 155 -29.53 -11.43 4.33
C ASP A 155 -30.99 -11.32 4.78
N ARG A 156 -31.74 -10.47 4.09
CA ARG A 156 -33.17 -10.22 4.37
C ARG A 156 -33.99 -11.51 4.28
N ASN A 157 -33.57 -12.47 3.45
CA ASN A 157 -34.27 -13.74 3.27
C ASN A 157 -34.14 -14.67 4.49
N ALA A 158 -33.08 -14.53 5.30
CA ALA A 158 -32.84 -15.35 6.51
C ALA A 158 -33.74 -14.99 7.71
N LEU A 159 -34.52 -13.91 7.61
CA LEU A 159 -35.47 -13.48 8.63
C LEU A 159 -36.90 -13.99 8.36
N GLU A 160 -37.24 -14.28 7.10
CA GLU A 160 -38.58 -14.71 6.70
C GLU A 160 -38.78 -16.23 6.86
N ASP A 161 -37.72 -17.03 6.75
CA ASP A 161 -37.82 -18.47 6.93
C ASP A 161 -37.65 -18.84 8.42
N GLY A 162 -38.76 -19.19 9.05
CA GLY A 162 -38.81 -19.69 10.44
C GLY A 162 -38.21 -21.09 10.62
N ARG A 163 -37.19 -21.46 9.85
CA ARG A 163 -36.50 -22.75 9.94
C ARG A 163 -35.10 -22.53 10.50
N GLU A 164 -34.83 -23.19 11.61
CA GLU A 164 -33.46 -23.43 12.07
C GLU A 164 -32.69 -24.12 10.94
N GLY A 165 -31.68 -23.44 10.39
CA GLY A 165 -30.95 -23.91 9.23
C GLY A 165 -29.61 -23.20 9.13
N THR A 166 -28.58 -23.90 9.58
CA THR A 166 -27.16 -23.61 9.37
C THR A 166 -26.87 -23.13 7.95
N GLY A 167 -26.41 -21.90 7.81
CA GLY A 167 -26.02 -21.32 6.53
C GLY A 167 -24.91 -20.30 6.73
N ILE A 168 -23.72 -20.77 7.11
CA ILE A 168 -22.49 -19.98 7.04
C ILE A 168 -22.16 -19.86 5.56
N THR A 169 -22.52 -18.75 4.93
CA THR A 169 -21.93 -18.37 3.64
C THR A 169 -20.64 -17.60 3.92
N SER A 170 -19.54 -18.36 4.01
CA SER A 170 -18.20 -17.82 3.85
C SER A 170 -18.07 -17.32 2.41
N PHE A 171 -17.99 -16.01 2.22
CA PHE A 171 -17.50 -15.44 0.97
C PHE A 171 -16.02 -15.14 1.13
N SER A 172 -15.22 -15.97 0.45
CA SER A 172 -13.87 -15.64 0.04
C SER A 172 -13.88 -14.37 -0.80
N ASN A 173 -13.01 -13.43 -0.45
CA ASN A 173 -12.27 -12.62 -1.41
C ASN A 173 -10.93 -12.26 -0.79
#